data_AF-A0A2S6NFL9-F1
#
_entry.id   AF-A0A2S6NFL9-F1
#
_cell.length_a   1.000
_cell.length_b   1.000
_cell.length_c   1.000
_cell.angle_alpha   90.00
_cell.angle_beta   90.00
_cell.angle_gamma   90.00
#
_symmetry.space_group_name_H-M   'P 1'
#
loop_
_entity.id
_entity.type
_entity.pdbx_description
1 polymer ?
#
loop_
_entity_poly.entity_id
_entity_poly.type
_entity_poly.pdbx_seq_one_letter_code
_entity_poly.pdbx_strand_id
1 'polypeptide(L)'
;MDKRTRTGRVYRTIKTDLIAHCGGSPSVAKRVLIENVSLLETRVHLVSERILSGEDLAAGEGEKLISWMNAILSHLRALGLEPTLKDITTPNLADIIAASARKDAAE
;
A
#
# COMPACT_ATOMS: atom_id res chain seq x y z
N MET A 1 -11.76 -14.84 8.89
CA MET A 1 -12.79 -13.95 8.30
C MET A 1 -13.89 -14.79 7.68
N ASP A 2 -15.14 -14.55 8.04
CA ASP A 2 -16.29 -15.24 7.41
C ASP A 2 -16.46 -14.74 5.97
N LYS A 3 -16.38 -15.67 5.01
CA LYS A 3 -16.46 -15.43 3.56
C LYS A 3 -17.85 -14.98 3.09
N ARG A 4 -18.87 -15.06 3.95
CA ARG A 4 -20.24 -14.59 3.68
C ARG A 4 -20.41 -13.09 3.92
N THR A 5 -19.54 -12.50 4.73
CA THR A 5 -19.57 -11.07 5.03
C THR A 5 -19.00 -10.28 3.84
N ARG A 6 -19.43 -9.02 3.68
CA ARG A 6 -18.95 -8.12 2.62
C ARG A 6 -17.43 -7.97 2.67
N THR A 7 -16.88 -7.79 3.86
CA THR A 7 -15.44 -7.74 4.14
C THR A 7 -14.73 -9.03 3.76
N GLY A 8 -15.33 -10.19 4.06
CA GLY A 8 -14.79 -11.49 3.66
C GLY A 8 -14.76 -11.70 2.14
N ARG A 9 -15.71 -11.10 1.40
CA ARG A 9 -15.69 -11.10 -0.08
C ARG A 9 -14.54 -10.27 -0.62
N VAL A 10 -14.36 -9.04 -0.13
CA VAL A 10 -13.25 -8.14 -0.54
C VAL A 10 -11.91 -8.82 -0.35
N TYR A 11 -11.65 -9.33 0.86
CA TYR A 11 -10.43 -10.07 1.17
C TYR A 11 -10.23 -11.27 0.22
N ARG A 12 -11.28 -12.06 -0.04
CA ARG A 12 -11.20 -13.23 -0.91
C ARG A 12 -10.89 -12.84 -2.36
N THR A 13 -11.53 -11.78 -2.87
CA THR A 13 -11.31 -11.30 -4.23
C THR A 13 -9.85 -10.88 -4.41
N ILE A 14 -9.35 -9.98 -3.56
CA ILE A 14 -7.95 -9.51 -3.60
C ILE A 14 -6.98 -10.69 -3.55
N LYS A 15 -7.19 -11.62 -2.61
CA LYS A 15 -6.34 -12.80 -2.48
C LYS A 15 -6.33 -13.66 -3.74
N THR A 16 -7.50 -13.89 -4.34
CA THR A 16 -7.65 -14.70 -5.55
C THR A 16 -6.94 -14.03 -6.73
N ASP A 17 -7.11 -12.73 -6.88
CA ASP A 17 -6.52 -11.95 -7.98
C ASP A 17 -5.00 -11.90 -7.88
N LEU A 18 -4.45 -11.74 -6.66
CA LEU A 18 -3.00 -11.77 -6.45
C LEU A 18 -2.39 -13.17 -6.66
N ILE A 19 -3.12 -14.24 -6.30
CA ILE A 19 -2.70 -15.62 -6.63
C ILE A 19 -2.66 -15.80 -8.15
N ALA A 20 -3.70 -15.34 -8.86
CA ALA A 20 -3.76 -15.41 -10.31
C ALA A 20 -2.63 -14.61 -10.96
N HIS A 21 -2.36 -13.40 -10.49
CA HIS A 21 -1.23 -12.57 -10.92
C HIS A 21 0.12 -13.28 -10.74
N CYS A 22 0.29 -14.04 -9.65
CA CYS A 22 1.49 -14.84 -9.40
C CYS A 22 1.55 -16.15 -10.21
N GLY A 23 0.67 -16.38 -11.19
CA GLY A 23 0.64 -17.58 -12.02
C GLY A 23 -0.10 -18.76 -11.38
N GLY A 24 -0.96 -18.53 -10.38
CA GLY A 24 -1.82 -19.55 -9.77
C GLY A 24 -1.15 -20.47 -8.74
N SER A 25 0.18 -20.60 -8.76
CA SER A 25 0.95 -21.42 -7.81
C SER A 25 2.08 -20.62 -7.14
N PRO A 26 1.76 -19.61 -6.32
CA PRO A 26 2.77 -18.82 -5.62
C PRO A 26 3.57 -19.68 -4.63
N SER A 27 4.86 -19.41 -4.50
CA SER A 27 5.71 -20.00 -3.45
C SER A 27 5.21 -19.68 -2.05
N VAL A 28 5.70 -20.38 -1.02
CA VAL A 28 5.32 -20.13 0.38
C VAL A 28 5.53 -18.66 0.76
N ALA A 29 6.67 -18.07 0.39
CA ALA A 29 6.96 -16.67 0.66
C ALA A 29 5.95 -15.74 -0.03
N LYS A 30 5.64 -15.97 -1.31
CA LYS A 30 4.62 -15.19 -2.04
C LYS A 30 3.24 -15.32 -1.40
N ARG A 31 2.87 -16.51 -0.91
CA ARG A 31 1.59 -16.70 -0.20
C ARG A 31 1.48 -15.87 1.08
N VAL A 32 2.57 -15.73 1.83
CA VAL A 32 2.60 -14.86 3.02
C VAL A 32 2.41 -13.39 2.63
N LEU A 33 3.10 -12.94 1.58
CA LEU A 33 2.93 -11.57 1.08
C LEU A 33 1.49 -11.31 0.60
N ILE A 34 0.92 -12.23 -0.17
CA ILE A 34 -0.47 -12.16 -0.64
C ILE A 34 -1.45 -12.07 0.54
N GLU A 35 -1.25 -12.88 1.57
CA GLU A 35 -2.07 -12.86 2.78
C GLU A 35 -2.04 -11.48 3.46
N ASN A 36 -0.85 -10.94 3.65
CA ASN A 36 -0.63 -9.64 4.29
C ASN A 36 -1.26 -8.50 3.48
N VAL A 37 -1.03 -8.48 2.17
CA VAL A 37 -1.63 -7.47 1.26
C VAL A 37 -3.14 -7.55 1.32
N SER A 38 -3.72 -8.75 1.20
CA SER A 38 -5.17 -8.95 1.21
C SER A 38 -5.80 -8.45 2.51
N LEU A 39 -5.15 -8.67 3.65
CA LEU A 39 -5.64 -8.19 4.95
C LEU A 39 -5.54 -6.67 5.07
N LEU A 40 -4.42 -6.08 4.65
CA LEU A 40 -4.20 -4.62 4.71
C LEU A 40 -5.15 -3.88 3.77
N GLU A 41 -5.28 -4.33 2.53
CA GLU A 41 -6.22 -3.73 1.56
C GLU A 41 -7.66 -3.81 2.03
N THR A 42 -8.05 -4.91 2.68
CA THR A 42 -9.38 -5.01 3.26
C THR A 42 -9.62 -3.96 4.36
N ARG A 43 -8.59 -3.62 5.16
CA ARG A 43 -8.69 -2.55 6.16
C ARG A 43 -8.76 -1.18 5.50
N VAL A 44 -7.92 -0.92 4.49
CA VAL A 44 -7.95 0.32 3.69
C VAL A 44 -9.35 0.51 3.12
N HIS A 45 -9.92 -0.51 2.49
CA HIS A 45 -11.26 -0.48 1.93
C HIS A 45 -12.33 -0.07 2.95
N LEU A 46 -12.31 -0.63 4.16
CA LEU A 46 -13.26 -0.26 5.21
C LEU A 46 -13.12 1.19 5.67
N VAL A 47 -11.88 1.70 5.78
CA VAL A 47 -11.63 3.10 6.12
C VAL A 47 -12.08 4.02 4.99
N SER A 48 -11.77 3.67 3.74
CA SER A 48 -12.21 4.42 2.56
C SER A 48 -13.73 4.53 2.48
N GLU A 49 -14.46 3.48 2.84
CA GLU A 49 -15.92 3.52 2.85
C GLU A 49 -16.49 4.49 3.87
N ARG A 50 -15.90 4.54 5.07
CA ARG A 50 -16.29 5.50 6.10
C ARG A 50 -16.01 6.93 5.66
N ILE A 51 -14.84 7.18 5.06
CA ILE A 51 -14.51 8.50 4.48
C ILE A 51 -15.54 8.88 3.40
N LEU A 52 -15.88 7.95 2.51
CA LEU A 52 -16.84 8.19 1.43
C LEU A 52 -18.28 8.37 1.92
N SER A 53 -18.64 7.82 3.08
CA SER A 53 -19.93 8.09 3.73
C SER A 53 -19.95 9.41 4.50
N GLY A 54 -18.85 10.17 4.49
CA GLY A 54 -18.74 11.46 5.17
C GLY A 54 -18.40 11.35 6.66
N GLU A 55 -17.93 10.20 7.13
CA GLU A 55 -17.40 10.07 8.48
C GLU A 55 -15.99 10.64 8.54
N ASP A 56 -15.73 11.46 9.56
CA ASP A 56 -14.38 11.93 9.86
C ASP A 56 -13.51 10.79 10.40
N LEU A 57 -12.23 10.86 10.06
CA LEU A 57 -11.22 9.95 10.62
C LEU A 57 -10.95 10.29 12.08
N ALA A 58 -10.78 9.26 12.90
CA ALA A 58 -10.34 9.45 14.28
C ALA A 58 -8.88 9.96 14.30
N ALA A 59 -8.50 10.61 15.40
CA ALA A 59 -7.11 11.02 15.61
C ALA A 59 -6.15 9.81 15.51
N GLY A 60 -5.08 9.95 14.72
CA GLY A 60 -4.12 8.88 14.50
C GLY A 60 -4.54 7.83 13.45
N GLU A 61 -5.75 7.92 12.89
CA GLU A 61 -6.25 6.97 11.89
C GLU A 61 -5.66 7.24 10.50
N GLY A 62 -5.44 8.52 10.16
CA GLY A 62 -4.79 8.91 8.90
C GLY A 62 -3.35 8.38 8.81
N GLU A 63 -2.56 8.48 9.87
CA GLU A 63 -1.19 7.98 9.93
C GLU A 63 -1.15 6.45 9.81
N LYS A 64 -2.11 5.75 10.43
CA LYS A 64 -2.26 4.29 10.28
C LYS A 64 -2.59 3.91 8.85
N LEU A 65 -3.52 4.64 8.21
CA LEU A 65 -3.90 4.42 6.82
C LEU A 65 -2.70 4.56 5.89
N ILE A 66 -1.94 5.65 6.03
CA ILE A 66 -0.71 5.89 5.27
C ILE A 66 0.31 4.77 5.49
N SER A 67 0.51 4.35 6.74
CA SER A 67 1.42 3.25 7.09
C SER A 67 1.01 1.93 6.42
N TRP A 68 -0.28 1.60 6.40
CA TRP A 68 -0.78 0.40 5.72
C TRP A 68 -0.59 0.46 4.21
N MET A 69 -0.89 1.59 3.58
CA MET A 69 -0.68 1.80 2.15
C MET A 69 0.79 1.64 1.76
N ASN A 70 1.71 2.19 2.57
CA ASN A 70 3.14 2.02 2.36
C ASN A 70 3.60 0.55 2.51
N ALA A 71 3.06 -0.16 3.51
CA ALA A 71 3.34 -1.59 3.67
C ALA A 71 2.82 -2.42 2.48
N ILE A 72 1.64 -2.09 1.94
CA ILE A 72 1.10 -2.72 0.74
C ILE A 72 2.04 -2.53 -0.45
N LEU A 73 2.50 -1.30 -0.72
CA LEU A 73 3.44 -1.02 -1.80
C LEU A 73 4.73 -1.84 -1.69
N SER A 74 5.28 -1.97 -0.47
CA SER A 74 6.46 -2.79 -0.21
C SER A 74 6.24 -4.26 -0.56
N HIS A 75 5.10 -4.83 -0.12
CA HIS A 75 4.76 -6.22 -0.42
C HIS A 75 4.49 -6.45 -1.92
N LEU A 76 3.82 -5.52 -2.59
CA LEU A 76 3.55 -5.61 -4.03
C LEU A 76 4.85 -5.59 -4.84
N ARG A 77 5.80 -4.72 -4.49
CA ARG A 77 7.15 -4.73 -5.08
C ARG A 77 7.85 -6.07 -4.88
N ALA A 78 7.77 -6.63 -3.67
CA ALA A 78 8.32 -7.96 -3.38
C ALA A 78 7.62 -9.10 -4.14
N LEU A 79 6.39 -8.90 -4.61
CA LEU A 79 5.67 -9.82 -5.50
C LEU A 79 6.08 -9.67 -6.98
N GLY A 80 6.88 -8.66 -7.32
CA GLY A 80 7.36 -8.39 -8.67
C GLY A 80 6.65 -7.23 -9.38
N LEU A 81 5.92 -6.38 -8.65
CA LEU A 81 5.47 -5.10 -9.22
C LEU A 81 6.68 -4.18 -9.35
N GLU A 82 7.23 -4.13 -10.56
CA GLU A 82 8.31 -3.19 -10.89
C GLU A 82 7.74 -1.76 -10.92
N PRO A 83 8.39 -0.79 -10.28
CA PRO A 83 8.05 0.60 -10.50
C PRO A 83 8.27 0.92 -11.97
N THR A 84 7.24 1.41 -12.66
CA THR A 84 7.44 2.00 -13.99
C THR A 84 8.42 3.15 -13.84
N LEU A 85 9.62 2.99 -14.38
CA LEU A 85 10.79 3.87 -14.28
C LEU A 85 10.55 5.34 -14.69
N LYS A 86 9.33 5.74 -15.04
CA LYS A 86 8.98 7.10 -15.46
C LYS A 86 8.95 8.13 -14.33
N ASP A 87 8.77 7.72 -13.07
CA ASP A 87 8.45 8.67 -11.99
C ASP A 87 9.50 8.79 -10.88
N ILE A 88 10.73 8.34 -11.11
CA ILE A 88 11.82 8.59 -10.15
C ILE A 88 12.83 9.57 -10.75
N THR A 89 12.43 10.84 -10.89
CA THR A 89 13.37 11.93 -10.59
C THR A 89 13.69 11.85 -9.11
N THR A 90 14.49 10.86 -8.71
CA THR A 90 15.14 10.88 -7.40
C THR A 90 15.99 12.14 -7.44
N PRO A 91 15.79 13.13 -6.56
CA PRO A 91 16.77 14.17 -6.40
C PRO A 91 18.06 13.44 -6.06
N ASN A 92 19.07 13.58 -6.92
CA ASN A 92 20.35 13.00 -6.59
C ASN A 92 20.89 13.72 -5.35
N LEU A 93 21.94 13.18 -4.73
CA LEU A 93 22.50 13.79 -3.53
C LEU A 93 22.88 15.27 -3.73
N ALA A 94 23.28 15.67 -4.94
CA ALA A 94 23.57 17.07 -5.26
C ALA A 94 22.31 17.94 -5.24
N ASP A 95 21.16 17.42 -5.69
CA ASP A 95 19.88 18.14 -5.63
C ASP A 95 19.42 18.36 -4.18
N ILE A 96 19.67 17.38 -3.30
CA ILE A 96 19.37 17.45 -1.87
C ILE A 96 20.29 18.47 -1.18
N ILE A 97 21.59 18.43 -1.46
CA ILE A 97 22.58 19.40 -0.92
C ILE A 97 22.26 20.82 -1.40
N ALA A 98 21.89 20.98 -2.66
CA ALA A 98 21.51 22.29 -3.21
C ALA A 98 20.21 22.82 -2.57
N ALA A 99 19.26 21.93 -2.24
CA ALA A 99 18.02 22.31 -1.59
C ALA A 99 18.24 22.75 -0.13
N SER A 100 19.13 22.09 0.63
CA SER A 100 19.47 22.53 1.98
C SER A 100 20.19 23.88 1.98
N ALA A 101 21.16 24.07 1.08
CA ALA A 101 21.90 25.34 0.98
C ALA A 101 21.00 26.55 0.63
N ARG A 102 19.97 26.35 -0.21
CA ARG A 102 18.98 27.40 -0.53
C ARG A 102 18.09 27.76 0.65
N LYS A 103 17.82 26.80 1.55
CA LYS A 103 17.02 27.02 2.74
C LYS A 103 17.80 27.83 3.78
N ASP A 104 19.08 27.50 3.96
CA ASP A 104 19.97 28.19 4.92
C ASP A 104 20.29 29.63 4.49
N ALA A 105 20.23 29.95 3.20
CA ALA A 105 20.44 31.30 2.68
C ALA A 105 19.18 32.20 2.70
N ALA A 106 18.02 31.63 3.04
CA ALA A 106 16.75 32.33 3.11
C ALA A 106 16.29 32.63 4.55
N GLU A 107 17.05 32.16 5.55
CA GLU A 107 16.97 32.53 6.98
C GLU A 107 18.03 33.60 7.31
#